data_AF-A0A2M8LGY6-F1
#
_entry.id   AF-A0A2M8LGY6-F1
#
_cell.length_a   1.000
_cell.length_b   1.000
_cell.length_c   1.000
_cell.angle_alpha   90.00
_cell.angle_beta   90.00
_cell.angle_gamma   90.00
#
_symmetry.space_group_name_H-M   'P 1'
#
loop_
_entity.id
_entity.type
_entity.pdbx_description
1 polymer ?
#
loop_
_entity_poly.entity_id
_entity_poly.type
_entity_poly.pdbx_seq_one_letter_code
_entity_poly.pdbx_strand_id
1 'polypeptide(L)'
;MDLNDYPQEGVSISWKPVALVAGVVLLILLLVFVGFRVFYNSQDDLLLSQTVGSQEVSNASTKCELAENEATCLLSVMTDLAQAHTSSEVCDTIESTQGKDNCYWAIARSAEDVLYCQGIEEPAWQLDCVDGVYQDIALRTRDVTSCSLITNSLKRSRCEKTLSVPLTYETCVAQGSSAECEDLRLQDLADDSLDRIYCDQMSDELNRDTCLEFVLTSISEQDTEPSVQDEDSDGDGLTDLEESEYGTDPLNPDTDGDGYSDGDEVASGYDPNGPGLLE
;
A
#
# COMPACT_ATOMS: atom_id res chain seq x y z
N MET A 1 -62.88 46.68 -56.69
CA MET A 1 -62.41 45.29 -56.82
C MET A 1 -62.11 44.83 -55.41
N ASP A 2 -62.95 43.92 -54.91
CA ASP A 2 -62.95 43.45 -53.53
C ASP A 2 -61.65 42.76 -53.14
N LEU A 3 -61.18 43.10 -51.94
CA LEU A 3 -60.15 42.42 -51.18
C LEU A 3 -60.85 41.31 -50.38
N ASN A 4 -60.85 40.07 -50.86
CA ASN A 4 -60.92 38.84 -50.04
C ASN A 4 -61.13 37.60 -50.91
N ASP A 5 -60.07 37.11 -51.54
CA ASP A 5 -59.98 35.67 -51.78
C ASP A 5 -58.51 35.25 -51.88
N TYR A 6 -57.94 34.82 -50.76
CA TYR A 6 -56.68 34.08 -50.75
C TYR A 6 -56.86 32.86 -49.84
N PRO A 7 -56.90 31.64 -50.38
CA PRO A 7 -57.08 30.43 -49.59
C PRO A 7 -55.81 30.18 -48.76
N GLN A 8 -55.98 29.99 -47.45
CA GLN A 8 -54.93 29.61 -46.52
C GLN A 8 -54.76 28.10 -46.54
N GLU A 9 -53.88 27.58 -47.39
CA GLU A 9 -53.42 26.19 -47.27
C GLU A 9 -52.39 26.10 -46.13
N GLY A 10 -52.84 25.61 -44.98
CA GLY A 10 -51.97 25.33 -43.84
C GLY A 10 -51.04 24.17 -44.14
N VAL A 11 -49.77 24.47 -44.43
CA VAL A 11 -48.71 23.47 -44.52
C VAL A 11 -48.40 22.96 -43.11
N SER A 12 -48.88 21.76 -42.77
CA SER A 12 -48.54 21.09 -41.52
C SER A 12 -47.11 20.55 -41.60
N ILE A 13 -46.14 21.30 -41.07
CA ILE A 13 -44.76 20.82 -40.92
C ILE A 13 -44.74 19.75 -39.82
N SER A 14 -44.28 18.55 -40.16
CA SER A 14 -44.09 17.46 -39.20
C SER A 14 -42.93 17.82 -38.26
N TRP A 15 -43.23 18.01 -36.97
CA TRP A 15 -42.27 18.49 -35.97
C TRP A 15 -41.22 17.46 -35.55
N LYS A 16 -41.41 16.18 -35.90
CA LYS A 16 -40.50 15.08 -35.54
C LYS A 16 -39.08 15.25 -36.09
N PRO A 17 -38.86 15.49 -37.40
CA PRO A 17 -37.52 15.75 -37.93
C PRO A 17 -36.91 17.06 -37.41
N VAL A 18 -37.72 18.09 -37.17
CA VAL A 18 -37.26 19.40 -36.66
C VAL A 18 -36.72 19.27 -35.23
N ALA A 19 -37.41 18.51 -34.36
CA ALA A 19 -36.96 18.25 -33.00
C ALA A 19 -35.67 17.42 -32.94
N LEU A 20 -35.50 16.45 -33.85
CA LEU A 20 -34.28 15.64 -33.95
C LEU A 20 -33.07 16.48 -34.35
N VAL A 21 -33.20 17.31 -35.38
CA VAL A 21 -32.11 18.18 -35.84
C VAL A 21 -31.75 19.21 -34.75
N ALA A 22 -32.75 19.81 -34.11
CA ALA A 22 -32.52 20.75 -33.01
C ALA A 22 -31.80 20.09 -31.82
N GLY A 23 -32.18 18.86 -31.45
CA GLY A 23 -31.53 18.11 -30.38
C GLY A 23 -30.07 17.77 -30.67
N VAL A 24 -29.75 17.35 -31.89
CA VAL A 24 -28.36 17.05 -32.30
C VAL A 24 -27.50 18.32 -32.29
N VAL A 25 -28.02 19.45 -32.78
CA VAL A 25 -27.29 20.72 -32.76
C VAL A 25 -27.03 21.19 -31.33
N LEU A 26 -27.99 21.07 -30.42
CA LEU A 26 -27.82 21.42 -29.01
C LEU A 26 -26.77 20.54 -28.31
N LEU A 27 -26.76 19.25 -28.62
CA LEU A 27 -25.79 18.31 -28.05
C LEU A 27 -24.37 18.59 -28.58
N ILE A 28 -24.21 18.90 -29.86
CA ILE A 28 -22.92 19.32 -30.42
C ILE A 28 -22.45 20.64 -29.79
N LEU A 29 -23.34 21.63 -29.62
CA LEU A 29 -22.99 22.89 -28.96
C LEU A 29 -22.62 22.70 -27.49
N LEU A 30 -23.28 21.78 -26.77
CA LEU A 30 -22.90 21.42 -25.42
C LEU A 30 -21.54 20.73 -25.38
N LEU A 31 -21.26 19.80 -26.28
CA LEU A 31 -19.96 19.13 -26.35
C LEU A 31 -18.83 20.10 -26.71
N VAL A 32 -19.07 21.04 -27.63
CA VAL A 32 -18.12 22.11 -27.95
C VAL A 32 -17.93 23.03 -26.74
N PHE A 33 -18.99 23.41 -26.04
CA PHE A 33 -18.91 24.27 -24.86
C PHE A 33 -18.17 23.59 -23.69
N VAL A 34 -18.44 22.30 -23.46
CA VAL A 34 -17.74 21.49 -22.45
C VAL A 34 -16.27 21.32 -22.84
N GLY A 35 -15.98 20.99 -24.10
CA GLY A 35 -14.61 20.87 -24.60
C GLY A 35 -13.84 22.19 -24.48
N PHE A 36 -14.49 23.31 -24.79
CA PHE A 36 -13.92 24.65 -24.64
C PHE A 36 -13.69 24.97 -23.16
N ARG A 37 -14.63 24.68 -22.25
CA ARG A 37 -14.46 24.84 -20.80
C ARG A 37 -13.28 24.05 -20.25
N VAL A 38 -13.15 22.78 -20.66
CA VAL A 38 -12.04 21.91 -20.24
C VAL A 38 -10.71 22.43 -20.76
N PHE A 39 -10.66 22.85 -22.03
CA PHE A 39 -9.46 23.38 -22.64
C PHE A 39 -9.00 24.71 -22.03
N TYR A 40 -9.93 25.64 -21.74
CA TYR A 40 -9.61 26.92 -21.11
C TYR A 40 -9.18 26.77 -19.65
N ASN A 41 -9.87 25.94 -18.86
CA ASN A 41 -9.46 25.68 -17.48
C ASN A 41 -8.05 25.08 -17.40
N SER A 42 -7.68 24.19 -18.35
CA SER A 42 -6.34 23.62 -18.41
C SER A 42 -5.25 24.65 -18.76
N GLN A 43 -5.59 25.73 -19.46
CA GLN A 43 -4.62 26.73 -19.90
C GLN A 43 -4.35 27.79 -18.81
N ASP A 44 -5.37 28.11 -18.00
CA ASP A 44 -5.23 29.03 -16.86
C ASP A 44 -4.34 28.43 -15.75
N ASP A 45 -4.42 27.12 -15.50
CA ASP A 45 -3.55 26.43 -14.51
C ASP A 45 -2.06 26.48 -14.89
N LEU A 46 -1.75 26.37 -16.18
CA LEU A 46 -0.36 26.40 -16.68
C LEU A 46 0.26 27.81 -16.53
N LEU A 47 -0.52 28.85 -16.81
CA LEU A 47 -0.09 30.24 -16.68
C LEU A 47 0.05 30.66 -15.21
N LEU A 48 -0.84 30.18 -14.35
CA LEU A 48 -0.75 30.42 -12.91
C LEU A 48 0.51 29.74 -12.32
N SER A 49 0.77 28.48 -12.67
CA SER A 49 1.99 27.75 -12.27
C SER A 49 3.27 28.47 -12.71
N GLN A 50 3.29 29.01 -13.93
CA GLN A 50 4.45 29.72 -14.45
C GLN A 50 4.71 31.06 -13.74
N THR A 51 3.64 31.78 -13.37
CA THR A 51 3.77 33.03 -12.61
C THR A 51 4.18 32.80 -11.14
N VAL A 52 3.63 31.78 -10.48
CA VAL A 52 3.99 31.41 -9.10
C VAL A 52 5.47 31.02 -9.03
N GLY A 53 5.94 30.14 -9.93
CA GLY A 53 7.34 29.72 -9.95
C GLY A 53 8.31 30.89 -10.17
N SER A 54 8.00 31.83 -11.07
CA SER A 54 8.87 33.00 -11.30
C SER A 54 8.99 33.93 -10.08
N GLN A 55 7.92 34.08 -9.32
CA GLN A 55 7.89 34.95 -8.14
C GLN A 55 8.57 34.30 -6.94
N GLU A 56 8.44 32.97 -6.79
CA GLU A 56 9.14 32.20 -5.78
C GLU A 56 10.64 32.15 -6.02
N VAL A 57 11.09 31.96 -7.27
CA VAL A 57 12.51 32.06 -7.64
C VAL A 57 13.07 33.46 -7.32
N SER A 58 12.32 34.53 -7.63
CA SER A 58 12.75 35.90 -7.28
C SER A 58 12.85 36.09 -5.77
N ASN A 59 11.86 35.63 -5.00
CA ASN A 59 11.85 35.74 -3.54
C ASN A 59 12.97 34.90 -2.90
N ALA A 60 13.25 33.72 -3.45
CA ALA A 60 14.33 32.84 -3.04
C ALA A 60 15.71 33.50 -3.23
N SER A 61 15.93 34.14 -4.38
CA SER A 61 17.16 34.86 -4.67
C SER A 61 17.38 36.02 -3.69
N THR A 62 16.36 36.84 -3.41
CA THR A 62 16.47 37.96 -2.46
C THR A 62 16.79 37.52 -1.04
N LYS A 63 16.36 36.33 -0.61
CA LYS A 63 16.72 35.78 0.71
C LYS A 63 18.23 35.54 0.88
N CYS A 64 18.96 35.35 -0.21
CA CYS A 64 20.38 35.01 -0.20
C CYS A 64 21.32 36.22 -0.35
N GLU A 65 20.80 37.42 -0.68
CA GLU A 65 21.59 38.64 -0.88
C GLU A 65 22.42 39.05 0.36
N LEU A 66 21.97 38.67 1.56
CA LEU A 66 22.65 38.96 2.82
C LEU A 66 23.40 37.76 3.40
N ALA A 67 23.46 36.65 2.68
CA ALA A 67 24.15 35.45 3.15
C ALA A 67 25.67 35.63 3.09
N GLU A 68 26.37 35.04 4.07
CA GLU A 68 27.84 35.04 4.13
C GLU A 68 28.46 34.38 2.89
N ASN A 69 27.76 33.40 2.32
CA ASN A 69 28.06 32.83 1.01
C ASN A 69 26.78 32.76 0.17
N GLU A 70 26.57 33.82 -0.61
CA GLU A 70 25.44 33.97 -1.53
C GLU A 70 25.29 32.77 -2.46
N ALA A 71 26.37 32.29 -3.08
CA ALA A 71 26.34 31.17 -4.02
C ALA A 71 25.89 29.85 -3.37
N THR A 72 26.35 29.55 -2.16
CA THR A 72 25.91 28.36 -1.41
C THR A 72 24.46 28.48 -0.96
N CYS A 73 24.02 29.66 -0.53
CA CYS A 73 22.63 29.91 -0.17
C CYS A 73 21.71 29.72 -1.38
N LEU A 74 22.05 30.34 -2.52
CA LEU A 74 21.27 30.24 -3.76
C LEU A 74 21.16 28.78 -4.21
N LEU A 75 22.25 28.02 -4.17
CA LEU A 75 22.22 26.60 -4.53
C LEU A 75 21.24 25.82 -3.63
N SER A 76 21.30 26.02 -2.30
CA SER A 76 20.40 25.34 -1.37
C SER A 76 18.95 25.69 -1.63
N VAL A 77 18.61 26.99 -1.67
CA VAL A 77 17.22 27.44 -1.78
C VAL A 77 16.61 27.08 -3.12
N MET A 78 17.38 27.21 -4.21
CA MET A 78 16.90 26.82 -5.54
C MET A 78 16.71 25.30 -5.64
N THR A 79 17.57 24.50 -5.02
CA THR A 79 17.41 23.05 -4.97
C THR A 79 16.13 22.66 -4.20
N ASP A 80 15.91 23.25 -3.02
CA ASP A 80 14.70 22.98 -2.21
C ASP A 80 13.43 23.35 -2.99
N LEU A 81 13.43 24.50 -3.67
CA LEU A 81 12.31 24.94 -4.50
C LEU A 81 12.06 23.98 -5.67
N ALA A 82 13.13 23.57 -6.35
CA ALA A 82 13.03 22.68 -7.50
C ALA A 82 12.47 21.30 -7.10
N GLN A 83 12.82 20.79 -5.91
CA GLN A 83 12.25 19.58 -5.34
C GLN A 83 10.78 19.77 -4.94
N ALA A 84 10.44 20.86 -4.25
CA ALA A 84 9.08 21.13 -3.79
C ALA A 84 8.06 21.22 -4.93
N HIS A 85 8.50 21.68 -6.11
CA HIS A 85 7.64 21.84 -7.28
C HIS A 85 7.94 20.83 -8.39
N THR A 86 8.87 19.89 -8.20
CA THR A 86 9.32 18.95 -9.24
C THR A 86 9.69 19.63 -10.58
N SER A 87 10.22 20.86 -10.50
CA SER A 87 10.46 21.72 -11.67
C SER A 87 11.95 21.77 -12.01
N SER A 88 12.30 21.12 -13.13
CA SER A 88 13.66 21.16 -13.68
C SER A 88 14.09 22.55 -14.13
N GLU A 89 13.14 23.40 -14.52
CA GLU A 89 13.39 24.76 -14.98
C GLU A 89 14.06 25.62 -13.90
N VAL A 90 13.79 25.34 -12.62
CA VAL A 90 14.46 26.02 -11.50
C VAL A 90 15.96 25.69 -11.49
N CYS A 91 16.36 24.44 -11.77
CA CYS A 91 17.77 24.07 -11.86
C CYS A 91 18.49 24.80 -12.99
N ASP A 92 17.80 25.09 -14.10
CA ASP A 92 18.38 25.82 -15.23
C ASP A 92 18.72 27.28 -14.91
N THR A 93 18.16 27.84 -13.83
CA THR A 93 18.49 29.19 -13.36
C THR A 93 19.81 29.25 -12.58
N ILE A 94 20.39 28.11 -12.22
CA ILE A 94 21.63 28.03 -11.44
C ILE A 94 22.83 28.22 -12.38
N GLU A 95 23.62 29.27 -12.14
CA GLU A 95 24.78 29.60 -12.99
C GLU A 95 25.93 28.60 -12.92
N SER A 96 26.15 27.99 -11.75
CA SER A 96 27.23 27.03 -11.56
C SER A 96 26.86 25.69 -12.18
N THR A 97 27.66 25.16 -13.12
CA THR A 97 27.49 23.80 -13.66
C THR A 97 27.38 22.75 -12.56
N GLN A 98 28.29 22.79 -11.58
CA GLN A 98 28.26 21.88 -10.44
C GLN A 98 27.00 22.03 -9.59
N GLY A 99 26.51 23.26 -9.41
CA GLY A 99 25.28 23.53 -8.68
C GLY A 99 24.04 23.05 -9.43
N LYS A 100 24.01 23.26 -10.74
CA LYS A 100 22.94 22.77 -11.63
C LYS A 100 22.88 21.24 -11.62
N ASP A 101 24.02 20.56 -11.75
CA ASP A 101 24.11 19.10 -11.67
C ASP A 101 23.63 18.57 -10.32
N ASN A 102 24.01 19.23 -9.21
CA ASN A 102 23.53 18.88 -7.87
C ASN A 102 22.00 19.04 -7.76
N CYS A 103 21.44 20.11 -8.32
CA CYS A 103 20.01 20.36 -8.32
C CYS A 103 19.24 19.27 -9.09
N TYR A 104 19.69 18.95 -10.31
CA TYR A 104 19.08 17.88 -11.11
C TYR A 104 19.13 16.52 -10.40
N TRP A 105 20.26 16.20 -9.75
CA TRP A 105 20.36 14.97 -8.95
C TRP A 105 19.37 14.97 -7.78
N ALA A 106 19.26 16.09 -7.06
CA ALA A 106 18.35 16.22 -5.93
C ALA A 106 16.87 16.03 -6.34
N ILE A 107 16.45 16.61 -7.47
CA ILE A 107 15.11 16.38 -8.03
C ILE A 107 14.93 14.92 -8.42
N ALA A 108 15.86 14.36 -9.19
CA ALA A 108 15.78 12.98 -9.68
C ALA A 108 15.54 11.97 -8.56
N ARG A 109 16.22 12.12 -7.41
CA ARG A 109 16.03 11.29 -6.21
C ARG A 109 14.68 11.55 -5.54
N SER A 110 14.30 12.82 -5.36
CA SER A 110 13.05 13.17 -4.66
C SER A 110 11.78 12.79 -5.44
N ALA A 111 11.84 12.90 -6.77
CA ALA A 111 10.75 12.55 -7.67
C ALA A 111 10.78 11.08 -8.08
N GLU A 112 11.86 10.36 -7.73
CA GLU A 112 12.13 8.98 -8.15
C GLU A 112 12.07 8.78 -9.67
N ASP A 113 12.48 9.79 -10.43
CA ASP A 113 12.42 9.81 -11.88
C ASP A 113 13.81 10.06 -12.47
N VAL A 114 14.32 9.04 -13.16
CA VAL A 114 15.63 9.04 -13.82
C VAL A 114 15.71 10.01 -14.99
N LEU A 115 14.58 10.49 -15.52
CA LEU A 115 14.56 11.46 -16.62
C LEU A 115 15.20 12.78 -16.21
N TYR A 116 15.10 13.19 -14.95
CA TYR A 116 15.78 14.40 -14.47
C TYR A 116 17.31 14.29 -14.51
N CYS A 117 17.89 13.08 -14.43
CA CYS A 117 19.34 12.89 -14.60
C CYS A 117 19.84 13.31 -16.00
N GLN A 118 18.93 13.47 -16.99
CA GLN A 118 19.29 13.98 -18.31
C GLN A 118 19.76 15.44 -18.29
N GLY A 119 19.38 16.21 -17.27
CA GLY A 119 19.80 17.60 -17.08
C GLY A 119 21.22 17.76 -16.53
N ILE A 120 21.86 16.67 -16.08
CA ILE A 120 23.24 16.67 -15.58
C ILE A 120 24.21 16.74 -16.76
N GLU A 121 25.12 17.72 -16.74
CA GLU A 121 26.07 17.98 -17.82
C GLU A 121 27.25 16.99 -17.81
N GLU A 122 27.74 16.63 -16.62
CA GLU A 122 28.87 15.70 -16.48
C GLU A 122 28.44 14.24 -16.69
N PRO A 123 28.92 13.53 -17.74
CA PRO A 123 28.43 12.20 -18.09
C PRO A 123 28.65 11.13 -17.02
N ALA A 124 29.75 11.24 -16.27
CA ALA A 124 30.02 10.33 -15.16
C ALA A 124 28.99 10.49 -14.03
N TRP A 125 28.55 11.72 -13.77
CA TRP A 125 27.55 12.05 -12.75
C TRP A 125 26.14 11.69 -13.20
N GLN A 126 25.84 11.86 -14.48
CA GLN A 126 24.57 11.42 -15.06
C GLN A 126 24.36 9.92 -14.86
N LEU A 127 25.38 9.09 -15.12
CA LEU A 127 25.30 7.65 -14.86
C LEU A 127 25.15 7.35 -13.37
N ASP A 128 25.91 8.06 -12.52
CA ASP A 128 25.85 7.87 -11.07
C ASP A 128 24.50 8.27 -10.47
N CYS A 129 23.86 9.30 -11.04
CA CYS A 129 22.50 9.75 -10.72
C CYS A 129 21.49 8.65 -11.01
N VAL A 130 21.49 8.09 -12.23
CA VAL A 130 20.57 7.01 -12.62
C VAL A 130 20.73 5.79 -11.70
N ASP A 131 21.97 5.36 -11.46
CA ASP A 131 22.27 4.27 -10.53
C ASP A 131 21.80 4.58 -9.10
N GLY A 132 21.96 5.83 -8.66
CA GLY A 132 21.53 6.30 -7.33
C GLY A 132 20.01 6.32 -7.17
N VAL A 133 19.26 6.75 -8.20
CA VAL A 133 17.79 6.74 -8.17
C VAL A 133 17.26 5.31 -8.11
N TYR A 134 17.76 4.40 -8.95
CA TYR A 134 17.34 2.99 -8.88
C TYR A 134 17.71 2.33 -7.55
N GLN A 135 18.85 2.69 -6.97
CA GLN A 135 19.23 2.20 -5.64
C GLN A 135 18.23 2.66 -4.57
N ASP A 136 17.82 3.93 -4.57
CA ASP A 136 16.83 4.43 -3.61
C ASP A 136 15.49 3.75 -3.77
N ILE A 137 14.99 3.64 -5.01
CA ILE A 137 13.73 2.97 -5.33
C ILE A 137 13.81 1.52 -4.82
N ALA A 138 14.88 0.80 -5.10
CA ALA A 138 15.07 -0.59 -4.67
C ALA A 138 15.07 -0.73 -3.14
N LEU A 139 15.73 0.19 -2.43
CA LEU A 139 15.79 0.14 -0.96
C LEU A 139 14.46 0.51 -0.30
N ARG A 140 13.76 1.51 -0.82
CA ARG A 140 12.46 1.96 -0.30
C ARG A 140 11.36 0.95 -0.58
N THR A 141 11.28 0.45 -1.82
CA THR A 141 10.24 -0.51 -2.23
C THR A 141 10.58 -1.96 -1.87
N ARG A 142 11.82 -2.20 -1.41
CA ARG A 142 12.39 -3.53 -1.20
C ARG A 142 12.36 -4.41 -2.46
N ASP A 143 12.25 -3.81 -3.65
CA ASP A 143 12.19 -4.53 -4.92
C ASP A 143 13.60 -4.76 -5.49
N VAL A 144 14.03 -6.03 -5.49
CA VAL A 144 15.33 -6.45 -6.05
C VAL A 144 15.42 -6.23 -7.56
N THR A 145 14.30 -6.16 -8.28
CA THR A 145 14.31 -5.92 -9.73
C THR A 145 14.87 -4.54 -10.04
N SER A 146 14.60 -3.55 -9.18
CA SER A 146 15.17 -2.21 -9.30
C SER A 146 16.70 -2.20 -9.14
N CYS A 147 17.28 -3.07 -8.30
CA CYS A 147 18.74 -3.23 -8.24
C CYS A 147 19.33 -3.67 -9.58
N SER A 148 18.62 -4.50 -10.35
CA SER A 148 19.12 -5.01 -11.64
C SER A 148 19.30 -3.91 -12.70
N LEU A 149 18.60 -2.78 -12.54
CA LEU A 149 18.67 -1.60 -13.40
C LEU A 149 19.92 -0.74 -13.13
N ILE A 150 20.57 -0.93 -11.97
CA ILE A 150 21.82 -0.23 -11.61
C ILE A 150 22.94 -0.72 -12.52
N THR A 151 23.56 0.17 -13.27
CA THR A 151 24.61 -0.16 -14.25
C THR A 151 25.94 -0.50 -13.61
N ASN A 152 26.34 0.18 -12.54
CA ASN A 152 27.55 -0.11 -11.78
C ASN A 152 27.46 -1.46 -11.05
N SER A 153 28.32 -2.41 -11.40
CA SER A 153 28.29 -3.78 -10.87
C SER A 153 28.51 -3.86 -9.35
N LEU A 154 29.34 -2.98 -8.77
CA LEU A 154 29.57 -2.95 -7.33
C LEU A 154 28.36 -2.40 -6.58
N LYS A 155 27.74 -1.33 -7.09
CA LYS A 155 26.50 -0.78 -6.51
C LYS A 155 25.35 -1.78 -6.61
N ARG A 156 25.18 -2.41 -7.78
CA ARG A 156 24.20 -3.48 -8.01
C ARG A 156 24.36 -4.62 -7.01
N SER A 157 25.56 -5.19 -6.92
CA SER A 157 25.82 -6.31 -6.00
C SER A 157 25.57 -5.92 -4.54
N ARG A 158 25.89 -4.67 -4.15
CA ARG A 158 25.59 -4.17 -2.80
C ARG A 158 24.09 -4.02 -2.57
N CYS A 159 23.35 -3.48 -3.55
CA CYS A 159 21.90 -3.33 -3.52
C CYS A 159 21.21 -4.70 -3.35
N GLU A 160 21.54 -5.65 -4.24
CA GLU A 160 21.02 -7.02 -4.21
C GLU A 160 21.31 -7.69 -2.88
N LYS A 161 22.57 -7.63 -2.40
CA LYS A 161 22.95 -8.21 -1.11
C LYS A 161 22.18 -7.59 0.05
N THR A 162 21.92 -6.28 0.03
CA THR A 162 21.17 -5.59 1.08
C THR A 162 19.72 -6.06 1.12
N LEU A 163 19.11 -6.33 -0.03
CA LEU A 163 17.74 -6.83 -0.13
C LEU A 163 17.61 -8.35 0.04
N SER A 164 18.72 -9.09 -0.09
CA SER A 164 18.76 -10.54 0.12
C SER A 164 18.75 -10.94 1.61
N VAL A 165 19.03 -9.99 2.50
CA VAL A 165 19.01 -10.21 3.95
C VAL A 165 17.58 -9.94 4.44
N PRO A 166 16.95 -10.87 5.19
CA PRO A 166 15.66 -10.61 5.81
C PRO A 166 15.72 -9.34 6.63
N LEU A 167 14.72 -8.47 6.47
CA LEU A 167 14.65 -7.22 7.20
C LEU A 167 14.28 -7.50 8.65
N THR A 168 15.28 -7.67 9.52
CA THR A 168 15.07 -7.75 10.97
C THR A 168 15.11 -6.36 11.58
N TYR A 169 14.52 -6.19 12.77
CA TYR A 169 14.66 -4.96 13.56
C TYR A 169 16.12 -4.48 13.66
N GLU A 170 17.05 -5.39 13.93
CA GLU A 170 18.49 -5.08 14.04
C GLU A 170 19.08 -4.52 12.73
N THR A 171 18.71 -5.11 11.58
CA THR A 171 19.17 -4.63 10.27
C THR A 171 18.50 -3.34 9.83
N CYS A 172 17.25 -3.10 10.27
CA CYS A 172 16.52 -1.88 10.00
C CYS A 172 17.12 -0.69 10.77
N VAL A 173 17.42 -0.86 12.07
CA VAL A 173 18.08 0.18 12.88
C VAL A 173 19.46 0.53 12.33
N ALA A 174 20.20 -0.46 11.83
CA ALA A 174 21.49 -0.23 11.17
C ALA A 174 21.40 0.58 9.86
N GLN A 175 20.22 0.63 9.22
CA GLN A 175 19.96 1.39 7.98
C GLN A 175 19.45 2.83 8.22
N GLY A 176 19.16 3.22 9.47
CA GLY A 176 19.02 4.63 9.85
C GLY A 176 17.61 5.18 10.07
N SER A 177 16.56 4.36 10.19
CA SER A 177 15.19 4.84 10.41
C SER A 177 14.54 4.26 11.67
N SER A 178 14.85 4.81 12.85
CA SER A 178 14.38 4.23 14.11
C SER A 178 12.86 4.27 14.34
N ALA A 179 12.14 5.17 13.65
CA ALA A 179 10.68 5.27 13.79
C ALA A 179 9.94 4.27 12.90
N GLU A 180 10.41 4.03 11.66
CA GLU A 180 9.81 3.04 10.75
C GLU A 180 10.16 1.61 11.16
N CYS A 181 11.31 1.40 11.82
CA CYS A 181 11.67 0.09 12.36
C CYS A 181 10.85 -0.33 13.59
N GLU A 182 10.07 0.58 14.19
CA GLU A 182 9.27 0.25 15.37
C GLU A 182 8.15 -0.74 15.02
N ASP A 183 7.57 -0.64 13.82
CA ASP A 183 6.56 -1.58 13.36
C ASP A 183 7.14 -2.99 13.18
N LEU A 184 8.39 -3.13 12.72
CA LEU A 184 9.07 -4.42 12.65
C LEU A 184 9.34 -5.01 14.05
N ARG A 185 9.71 -4.16 15.02
CA ARG A 185 9.90 -4.58 16.41
C ARG A 185 8.59 -5.08 17.03
N LEU A 186 7.50 -4.38 16.75
CA LEU A 186 6.17 -4.74 17.21
C LEU A 186 5.69 -6.03 16.54
N GLN A 187 6.06 -6.26 15.28
CA GLN A 187 5.77 -7.50 14.57
C GLN A 187 6.50 -8.68 15.22
N ASP A 188 7.82 -8.57 15.46
CA ASP A 188 8.59 -9.63 16.14
C ASP A 188 7.97 -9.98 17.50
N LEU A 189 7.54 -8.97 18.27
CA LEU A 189 6.86 -9.17 19.56
C LEU A 189 5.48 -9.81 19.42
N ALA A 190 4.71 -9.43 18.41
CA ALA A 190 3.40 -10.01 18.12
C ALA A 190 3.54 -11.48 17.75
N ASP A 191 4.51 -11.83 16.92
CA ASP A 191 4.76 -13.21 16.47
C ASP A 191 5.23 -14.10 17.63
N ASP A 192 6.13 -13.59 18.49
CA ASP A 192 6.66 -14.34 19.64
C ASP A 192 5.61 -14.56 20.75
N SER A 193 4.72 -13.60 20.95
CA SER A 193 3.75 -13.63 22.06
C SER A 193 2.34 -14.05 21.65
N LEU A 194 2.05 -14.04 20.35
CA LEU A 194 0.70 -14.12 19.79
C LEU A 194 -0.28 -13.12 20.44
N ASP A 195 0.22 -11.97 20.90
CA ASP A 195 -0.58 -10.91 21.50
C ASP A 195 -0.83 -9.78 20.50
N ARG A 196 -2.11 -9.61 20.13
CA ARG A 196 -2.54 -8.56 19.20
C ARG A 196 -2.24 -7.14 19.69
N ILE A 197 -1.98 -6.94 20.99
CA ILE A 197 -1.67 -5.61 21.54
C ILE A 197 -0.45 -4.97 20.87
N TYR A 198 0.47 -5.78 20.36
CA TYR A 198 1.63 -5.29 19.61
C TYR A 198 1.25 -4.86 18.19
N CYS A 199 0.39 -5.61 17.51
CA CYS A 199 -0.18 -5.19 16.23
C CYS A 199 -0.93 -3.85 16.36
N ASP A 200 -1.74 -3.68 17.41
CA ASP A 200 -2.50 -2.44 17.68
C ASP A 200 -1.61 -1.20 17.86
N GLN A 201 -0.33 -1.38 18.19
CA GLN A 201 0.64 -0.28 18.36
C GLN A 201 1.36 0.12 17.08
N MET A 202 1.23 -0.65 16.00
CA MET A 202 1.88 -0.34 14.72
C MET A 202 1.37 1.00 14.17
N SER A 203 2.23 1.72 13.46
CA SER A 203 1.89 3.02 12.87
C SER A 203 1.28 2.88 11.48
N ASP A 204 1.80 1.94 10.68
CA ASP A 204 1.32 1.66 9.33
C ASP A 204 0.07 0.76 9.36
N GLU A 205 -0.98 1.17 8.64
CA GLU A 205 -2.27 0.44 8.60
C GLU A 205 -2.15 -0.92 7.92
N LEU A 206 -1.34 -1.03 6.85
CA LEU A 206 -1.17 -2.29 6.12
C LEU A 206 -0.40 -3.31 6.97
N ASN A 207 0.65 -2.87 7.65
CA ASN A 207 1.41 -3.72 8.58
C ASN A 207 0.55 -4.18 9.75
N ARG A 208 -0.23 -3.26 10.35
CA ARG A 208 -1.18 -3.57 11.43
C ARG A 208 -2.17 -4.65 11.01
N ASP A 209 -2.83 -4.47 9.86
CA ASP A 209 -3.85 -5.41 9.37
C ASP A 209 -3.25 -6.79 9.11
N THR A 210 -2.07 -6.84 8.49
CA THR A 210 -1.34 -8.09 8.22
C THR A 210 -0.94 -8.80 9.51
N CYS A 211 -0.45 -8.06 10.51
CA CYS A 211 -0.11 -8.58 11.84
C CYS A 211 -1.34 -9.16 12.56
N LEU A 212 -2.46 -8.42 12.56
CA LEU A 212 -3.71 -8.87 13.18
C LEU A 212 -4.24 -10.13 12.52
N GLU A 213 -4.20 -10.22 11.19
CA GLU A 213 -4.59 -11.44 10.47
C GLU A 213 -3.76 -12.64 10.92
N PHE A 214 -2.43 -12.50 10.93
CA PHE A 214 -1.54 -13.57 11.37
C PHE A 214 -1.81 -14.01 12.80
N VAL A 215 -1.85 -13.08 13.77
CA VAL A 215 -2.09 -13.41 15.18
C VAL A 215 -3.45 -14.09 15.37
N LEU A 216 -4.51 -13.60 14.72
CA LEU A 216 -5.85 -14.19 14.84
C LEU A 216 -5.91 -15.59 14.22
N THR A 217 -5.21 -15.83 13.11
CA THR A 217 -5.13 -17.17 12.51
C THR A 217 -4.35 -18.15 13.37
N SER A 218 -3.23 -17.72 13.95
CA SER A 218 -2.39 -18.53 14.84
C SER A 218 -3.10 -18.91 16.15
N ILE A 219 -3.97 -18.04 16.68
CA ILE A 219 -4.82 -18.36 17.83
C ILE A 219 -5.91 -19.39 17.45
N SER A 220 -6.46 -19.32 16.23
CA SER A 220 -7.50 -20.25 15.77
C SER A 220 -7.01 -21.67 15.50
N GLU A 221 -5.70 -21.85 15.29
CA GLU A 221 -5.07 -23.17 15.12
C GLU A 221 -4.63 -23.79 16.46
N GLN A 222 -4.64 -23.02 17.56
CA GLN A 222 -4.24 -23.49 18.88
C GLN A 222 -5.39 -24.22 19.65
N ASP A 223 -6.61 -24.19 19.13
CA ASP A 223 -7.80 -24.86 19.69
C ASP A 223 -8.15 -26.19 18.97
N THR A 224 -7.26 -26.75 18.13
CA THR A 224 -7.48 -28.05 17.45
C THR A 224 -6.42 -29.10 17.73
N GLU A 225 -5.90 -29.17 18.95
CA GLU A 225 -5.53 -30.48 19.50
C GLU A 225 -6.82 -31.07 20.08
N PRO A 226 -7.28 -32.28 19.67
CA PRO A 226 -8.33 -32.95 20.42
C PRO A 226 -7.82 -33.04 21.84
N SER A 227 -8.53 -32.39 22.76
CA SER A 227 -8.20 -32.53 24.16
C SER A 227 -8.32 -34.02 24.46
N VAL A 228 -7.40 -34.57 25.23
CA VAL A 228 -7.46 -35.97 25.72
C VAL A 228 -8.77 -36.26 26.49
N GLN A 229 -9.64 -35.25 26.66
CA GLN A 229 -10.96 -35.35 27.28
C GLN A 229 -12.07 -35.73 26.30
N ASP A 230 -11.80 -35.77 24.98
CA ASP A 230 -12.79 -36.11 23.95
C ASP A 230 -12.43 -37.39 23.15
N GLU A 231 -11.39 -38.12 23.54
CA GLU A 231 -11.10 -39.45 22.97
C GLU A 231 -12.09 -40.47 23.56
N ASP A 232 -12.72 -41.24 22.68
CA ASP A 232 -13.61 -42.38 22.97
C ASP A 232 -13.01 -43.53 22.16
N SER A 233 -12.08 -44.24 22.80
CA SER A 233 -11.12 -45.14 22.15
C SER A 233 -11.76 -46.43 21.64
N ASP A 234 -12.88 -46.87 22.23
CA ASP A 234 -13.61 -48.06 21.82
C ASP A 234 -14.99 -47.78 21.19
N GLY A 235 -15.46 -46.54 21.23
CA GLY A 235 -16.63 -46.04 20.51
C GLY A 235 -17.95 -46.41 21.18
N ASP A 236 -17.96 -46.61 22.49
CA ASP A 236 -19.10 -47.12 23.24
C ASP A 236 -20.06 -46.03 23.76
N GLY A 237 -19.62 -44.76 23.64
CA GLY A 237 -20.37 -43.58 24.05
C GLY A 237 -19.89 -42.93 25.34
N LEU A 238 -18.85 -43.46 25.99
CA LEU A 238 -18.08 -42.80 27.04
C LEU A 238 -16.72 -42.33 26.48
N THR A 239 -16.25 -41.18 26.96
CA THR A 239 -14.85 -40.78 26.71
C THR A 239 -13.89 -41.58 27.60
N ASP A 240 -12.63 -41.78 27.17
CA ASP A 240 -11.58 -42.46 27.94
C ASP A 240 -11.42 -41.88 29.36
N LEU A 241 -11.73 -40.59 29.52
CA LEU A 241 -11.77 -39.92 30.81
C LEU A 241 -12.97 -40.34 31.66
N GLU A 242 -14.18 -40.34 31.09
CA GLU A 242 -15.39 -40.82 31.77
C GLU A 242 -15.25 -42.30 32.15
N GLU A 243 -14.66 -43.12 31.29
CA GLU A 243 -14.35 -44.51 31.59
C GLU A 243 -13.38 -44.66 32.76
N SER A 244 -12.37 -43.78 32.86
CA SER A 244 -11.53 -43.72 34.06
C SER A 244 -12.31 -43.29 35.32
N GLU A 245 -13.40 -42.54 35.21
CA GLU A 245 -14.26 -42.14 36.32
C GLU A 245 -15.18 -43.28 36.77
N TYR A 246 -15.73 -44.04 35.81
CA TYR A 246 -16.57 -45.21 36.07
C TYR A 246 -15.76 -46.48 36.35
N GLY A 247 -14.46 -46.47 36.09
CA GLY A 247 -13.56 -47.60 36.31
C GLY A 247 -13.62 -48.68 35.25
N THR A 248 -14.07 -48.35 34.04
CA THR A 248 -14.18 -49.24 32.86
C THR A 248 -12.86 -49.24 32.07
N ASP A 249 -12.72 -50.13 31.09
CA ASP A 249 -11.50 -50.28 30.28
C ASP A 249 -11.65 -49.51 28.94
N PRO A 250 -10.86 -48.43 28.70
CA PRO A 250 -11.03 -47.57 27.53
C PRO A 250 -10.81 -48.18 26.15
N LEU A 251 -10.49 -49.47 26.11
CA LEU A 251 -10.28 -50.20 24.87
C LEU A 251 -11.27 -51.37 24.73
N ASN A 252 -12.28 -51.44 25.58
CA ASN A 252 -13.24 -52.52 25.64
C ASN A 252 -14.67 -52.02 25.94
N PRO A 253 -15.57 -52.01 24.94
CA PRO A 253 -16.87 -51.34 25.02
C PRO A 253 -17.91 -52.10 25.86
N ASP A 254 -17.50 -53.07 26.69
CA ASP A 254 -18.32 -53.96 27.54
C ASP A 254 -17.37 -54.57 28.59
N THR A 255 -17.11 -53.82 29.66
CA THR A 255 -16.05 -54.12 30.63
C THR A 255 -16.35 -55.39 31.43
N ASP A 256 -17.61 -55.61 31.81
CA ASP A 256 -18.00 -56.76 32.62
C ASP A 256 -18.38 -58.01 31.80
N GLY A 257 -18.55 -57.85 30.49
CA GLY A 257 -18.76 -58.91 29.50
C GLY A 257 -20.16 -59.51 29.53
N ASP A 258 -21.16 -58.78 30.01
CA ASP A 258 -22.54 -59.25 30.12
C ASP A 258 -23.38 -59.05 28.83
N GLY A 259 -22.85 -58.27 27.88
CA GLY A 259 -23.40 -58.03 26.56
C GLY A 259 -24.11 -56.68 26.38
N TYR A 260 -24.03 -55.76 27.34
CA TYR A 260 -24.36 -54.34 27.19
C TYR A 260 -23.08 -53.48 27.18
N SER A 261 -23.10 -52.32 26.52
CA SER A 261 -21.92 -51.46 26.55
C SER A 261 -21.87 -50.59 27.79
N ASP A 262 -20.66 -50.25 28.25
CA ASP A 262 -20.46 -49.47 29.46
C ASP A 262 -21.20 -48.12 29.36
N GLY A 263 -21.15 -47.47 28.20
CA GLY A 263 -21.91 -46.25 27.89
C GLY A 263 -23.43 -46.42 27.91
N ASP A 264 -23.97 -47.53 27.41
CA ASP A 264 -25.42 -47.81 27.45
C ASP A 264 -25.90 -48.05 28.89
N GLU A 265 -25.08 -48.72 29.70
CA GLU A 265 -25.34 -49.01 31.10
C GLU A 265 -25.33 -47.74 31.95
N VAL A 266 -24.28 -46.90 31.82
CA VAL A 266 -24.19 -45.61 32.50
C VAL A 266 -25.35 -44.70 32.11
N ALA A 267 -25.70 -44.61 30.81
CA ALA A 267 -26.83 -43.81 30.34
C ALA A 267 -28.18 -44.30 30.89
N SER A 268 -28.27 -45.59 31.22
CA SER A 268 -29.47 -46.23 31.77
C SER A 268 -29.46 -46.34 33.31
N GLY A 269 -28.37 -45.95 33.97
CA GLY A 269 -28.18 -45.97 35.42
C GLY A 269 -27.83 -47.35 36.00
N TYR A 270 -27.20 -48.21 35.22
CA TYR A 270 -26.65 -49.51 35.64
C TYR A 270 -25.13 -49.42 35.86
N ASP A 271 -24.58 -50.34 36.66
CA ASP A 271 -23.15 -50.39 36.99
C ASP A 271 -22.37 -51.09 35.85
N PRO A 272 -21.47 -50.40 35.13
CA PRO A 272 -20.75 -50.98 33.99
C PRO A 272 -19.65 -51.99 34.38
N ASN A 273 -19.43 -52.20 35.68
CA ASN A 273 -18.46 -53.18 36.19
C ASN A 273 -19.11 -54.42 36.78
N GLY A 274 -20.44 -54.56 36.69
CA GLY A 274 -21.13 -55.71 37.23
C GLY A 274 -22.63 -55.54 37.46
N PRO A 275 -23.28 -56.53 38.10
CA PRO A 275 -24.72 -56.51 38.28
C PRO A 275 -25.16 -55.47 39.31
N GLY A 276 -25.93 -54.45 38.91
CA GLY A 276 -26.47 -53.47 39.85
C GLY A 276 -26.96 -52.18 39.22
N LEU A 277 -27.35 -51.22 40.07
CA LEU A 277 -27.56 -49.83 39.66
C LEU A 277 -26.28 -49.05 39.96
N LEU A 278 -26.00 -48.03 39.15
CA LEU A 278 -24.92 -47.08 39.36
C LEU A 278 -25.16 -46.29 40.66
N GLU A 279 -24.31 -46.46 41.68
CA GLU A 279 -24.41 -45.79 43.00
C GLU A 279 -23.57 -44.50 43.12
#